data_AF-A0A7G2SH79-F1
#
_entry.id   AF-A0A7G2SH79-F1
#
_cell.length_a   1.000
_cell.length_b   1.000
_cell.length_c   1.000
_cell.angle_alpha   90.00
_cell.angle_beta   90.00
_cell.angle_gamma   90.00
#
_symmetry.space_group_name_H-M   'P 1'
#
loop_
_entity.id
_entity.type
_entity.pdbx_description
1 polymer ?
#
loop_
_entity_poly.entity_id
_entity_poly.type
_entity_poly.pdbx_seq_one_letter_code
_entity_poly.pdbx_strand_id
1 'polypeptide(L)'
;MAEISASVESYIGYTLSDSTVPTRTQLNEYIKDGVVDIVNKSILAEPRTASQFAKWAKDESAASGTEVPSGMVLQVNRENGTDGEVNEATEISYSQKSRSLDPQSIHYVGKNNPKWYWDESSNKRKVVCLPVTSNADGQRYNVQYVHYTTTLEDGSALSRSSDIDSTKIAYFPIHLQPYLIIYCAIRCLYLFVATEMKKNSALFDIDLDDDDNNDTAESILHWLNQEDPEMVQATINAQGAEGQFLMSYLQKIATLKSQYDALFQIGAQANQAEKER
;
A
#
# COMPACT_ATOMS: atom_id res chain seq x y z
N MET A 1 -12.77 -15.73 -11.05
CA MET A 1 -11.40 -15.29 -10.74
C MET A 1 -11.07 -15.85 -9.36
N ALA A 2 -9.88 -16.43 -9.18
CA ALA A 2 -9.50 -17.00 -7.88
C ALA A 2 -9.28 -15.89 -6.85
N GLU A 3 -9.48 -16.21 -5.57
CA GLU A 3 -9.24 -15.29 -4.45
C GLU A 3 -7.77 -14.83 -4.43
N ILE A 4 -7.53 -13.59 -3.96
CA ILE A 4 -6.17 -13.02 -3.91
C ILE A 4 -5.28 -13.88 -3.00
N SER A 5 -5.82 -14.32 -1.86
CA SER A 5 -5.15 -15.21 -0.91
C SER A 5 -4.72 -16.53 -1.57
N ALA A 6 -5.63 -17.25 -2.21
CA ALA A 6 -5.36 -18.50 -2.93
C ALA A 6 -4.32 -18.33 -4.03
N SER A 7 -4.36 -17.20 -4.74
CA SER A 7 -3.37 -16.87 -5.77
C SER A 7 -1.98 -16.66 -5.15
N VAL A 8 -1.89 -15.93 -4.04
CA VAL A 8 -0.63 -15.75 -3.30
C VAL A 8 -0.10 -17.08 -2.76
N GLU A 9 -0.96 -17.92 -2.18
CA GLU A 9 -0.59 -19.25 -1.69
C GLU A 9 -0.02 -20.15 -2.79
N SER A 10 -0.60 -20.10 -3.99
CA SER A 10 -0.07 -20.77 -5.18
C SER A 10 1.34 -20.28 -5.54
N TYR A 11 1.56 -18.95 -5.48
CA TYR A 11 2.89 -18.38 -5.74
C TYR A 11 3.91 -18.71 -4.67
N ILE A 12 3.57 -18.73 -3.38
CA ILE A 12 4.54 -19.02 -2.31
C ILE A 12 4.78 -20.53 -2.18
N GLY A 13 3.80 -21.37 -2.50
CA GLY A 13 3.89 -22.83 -2.49
C GLY A 13 3.52 -23.47 -1.15
N TYR A 14 2.85 -22.73 -0.26
CA TYR A 14 2.32 -23.22 1.01
C TYR A 14 1.07 -22.43 1.39
N THR A 15 0.22 -23.02 2.24
CA THR A 15 -1.02 -22.39 2.73
C THR A 15 -0.74 -21.47 3.91
N LEU A 16 -1.32 -20.29 3.91
CA LEU A 16 -1.23 -19.33 5.00
C LEU A 16 -2.31 -19.64 6.05
N SER A 17 -1.92 -19.64 7.31
CA SER A 17 -2.81 -19.74 8.47
C SER A 17 -2.52 -18.60 9.45
N ASP A 18 -3.26 -18.55 10.55
CA ASP A 18 -2.99 -17.59 11.64
C ASP A 18 -1.76 -17.96 12.46
N SER A 19 -1.19 -19.16 12.22
CA SER A 19 -0.02 -19.70 12.93
C SER A 19 1.23 -19.87 12.05
N THR A 20 1.10 -19.66 10.73
CA THR A 20 2.26 -19.71 9.82
C THR A 20 3.02 -18.39 9.86
N VAL A 21 4.25 -18.42 9.35
CA VAL A 21 5.00 -17.19 9.06
C VAL A 21 5.18 -17.11 7.55
N PRO A 22 4.61 -16.11 6.86
CA PRO A 22 3.71 -15.07 7.35
C PRO A 22 2.35 -15.58 7.81
N THR A 23 1.66 -14.78 8.62
CA THR A 23 0.25 -14.99 8.98
C THR A 23 -0.69 -14.37 7.94
N ARG A 24 -1.95 -14.77 7.96
CA ARG A 24 -3.00 -14.11 7.15
C ARG A 24 -3.16 -12.63 7.48
N THR A 25 -2.99 -12.23 8.74
CA THR A 25 -3.00 -10.82 9.14
C THR A 25 -1.87 -10.03 8.48
N GLN A 26 -0.66 -10.59 8.40
CA GLN A 26 0.47 -9.95 7.73
C GLN A 26 0.24 -9.81 6.22
N LEU A 27 -0.39 -10.80 5.59
CA LEU A 27 -0.80 -10.69 4.18
C LEU A 27 -1.72 -9.48 3.94
N ASN A 28 -2.68 -9.23 4.85
CA ASN A 28 -3.57 -8.08 4.71
C ASN A 28 -2.82 -6.74 4.72
N GLU A 29 -1.82 -6.62 5.58
CA GLU A 29 -0.97 -5.42 5.62
C GLU A 29 -0.14 -5.29 4.34
N TYR A 30 0.42 -6.40 3.82
CA TYR A 30 1.14 -6.39 2.54
C TYR A 30 0.26 -6.03 1.36
N ILE A 31 -1.04 -6.35 1.40
CA ILE A 31 -1.98 -5.94 0.37
C ILE A 31 -2.21 -4.43 0.41
N LYS A 32 -2.38 -3.84 1.61
CA LYS A 32 -2.50 -2.38 1.78
C LYS A 32 -1.24 -1.68 1.27
N ASP A 33 -0.06 -2.14 1.69
CA ASP A 33 1.23 -1.60 1.25
C ASP A 33 1.41 -1.76 -0.27
N GLY A 34 1.04 -2.92 -0.82
CA GLY A 34 1.16 -3.22 -2.24
C GLY A 34 0.26 -2.35 -3.11
N VAL A 35 -0.96 -2.07 -2.67
CA VAL A 35 -1.86 -1.12 -3.35
C VAL A 35 -1.21 0.26 -3.39
N VAL A 36 -0.70 0.77 -2.27
CA VAL A 36 -0.03 2.08 -2.22
C VAL A 36 1.18 2.12 -3.16
N ASP A 37 2.03 1.10 -3.12
CA ASP A 37 3.23 1.01 -3.96
C ASP A 37 2.90 0.96 -5.46
N ILE A 38 1.94 0.11 -5.85
CA ILE A 38 1.52 -0.04 -7.25
C ILE A 38 0.88 1.25 -7.76
N VAL A 39 -0.03 1.86 -7.00
CA VAL A 39 -0.67 3.13 -7.40
C VAL A 39 0.39 4.20 -7.60
N ASN A 40 1.34 4.34 -6.66
CA ASN A 40 2.41 5.33 -6.77
C ASN A 40 3.32 5.08 -7.98
N LYS A 41 3.69 3.82 -8.25
CA LYS A 41 4.49 3.47 -9.41
C LYS A 41 3.75 3.68 -10.72
N SER A 42 2.47 3.30 -10.79
CA SER A 42 1.63 3.53 -11.97
C SER A 42 1.49 5.03 -12.27
N ILE A 43 1.27 5.86 -11.26
CA ILE A 43 1.17 7.32 -11.42
C ILE A 43 2.54 7.93 -11.79
N LEU A 44 3.63 7.46 -11.20
CA LEU A 44 4.97 7.93 -11.52
C LEU A 44 5.36 7.58 -12.97
N ALA A 45 5.02 6.37 -13.42
CA ALA A 45 5.26 5.94 -14.79
C ALA A 45 4.37 6.69 -15.78
N GLU A 46 3.09 6.88 -15.44
CA GLU A 46 2.15 7.64 -16.24
C GLU A 46 1.17 8.45 -15.37
N PRO A 47 1.41 9.78 -15.21
CA PRO A 47 0.56 10.63 -14.38
C PRO A 47 -0.92 10.68 -14.82
N ARG A 48 -1.21 10.40 -16.10
CA ARG A 48 -2.59 10.37 -16.64
C ARG A 48 -3.43 9.21 -16.07
N THR A 49 -2.78 8.12 -15.66
CA THR A 49 -3.46 6.96 -15.06
C THR A 49 -4.02 7.26 -13.68
N ALA A 50 -3.64 8.39 -13.05
CA ALA A 50 -4.15 8.78 -11.74
C ALA A 50 -5.69 8.82 -11.68
N SER A 51 -6.34 9.17 -12.80
CA SER A 51 -7.81 9.16 -12.92
C SER A 51 -8.44 7.78 -12.79
N GLN A 52 -7.71 6.70 -13.07
CA GLN A 52 -8.20 5.32 -12.92
C GLN A 52 -8.30 4.89 -11.45
N PHE A 53 -7.56 5.56 -10.56
CA PHE A 53 -7.57 5.34 -9.11
C PHE A 53 -8.41 6.39 -8.38
N ALA A 54 -9.22 7.16 -9.12
CA ALA A 54 -9.96 8.28 -8.58
C ALA A 54 -11.17 7.83 -7.76
N LYS A 55 -11.36 8.48 -6.61
CA LYS A 55 -12.60 8.42 -5.83
C LYS A 55 -13.20 9.82 -5.75
N TRP A 56 -14.52 9.89 -5.88
CA TRP A 56 -15.28 11.08 -5.57
C TRP A 56 -15.68 11.05 -4.11
N ALA A 57 -15.30 12.08 -3.35
CA ALA A 57 -15.94 12.39 -2.07
C ALA A 57 -16.83 13.62 -2.26
N LYS A 58 -18.11 13.45 -1.92
CA LYS A 58 -19.05 14.55 -1.79
C LYS A 58 -18.98 15.03 -0.35
N ASP A 59 -18.67 16.30 -0.16
CA ASP A 59 -18.75 16.90 1.17
C ASP A 59 -20.07 17.63 1.32
N GLU A 60 -20.86 17.17 2.28
CA GLU A 60 -22.09 17.81 2.65
C GLU A 60 -21.86 18.89 3.71
N SER A 61 -20.73 18.89 4.44
CA SER A 61 -20.48 19.81 5.57
C SER A 61 -19.22 20.67 5.38
N ALA A 62 -19.44 21.78 4.70
CA ALA A 62 -18.51 22.81 4.27
C ALA A 62 -17.40 23.32 5.22
N ALA A 63 -17.64 23.28 6.53
CA ALA A 63 -16.73 23.92 7.50
C ALA A 63 -15.53 23.03 7.85
N SER A 64 -15.65 21.71 7.66
CA SER A 64 -14.67 20.74 8.17
C SER A 64 -13.65 20.29 7.15
N GLY A 65 -13.90 20.54 5.86
CA GLY A 65 -13.07 20.08 4.75
C GLY A 65 -13.15 18.57 4.49
N THR A 66 -12.76 18.17 3.28
CA THR A 66 -12.78 16.77 2.86
C THR A 66 -11.41 16.14 3.05
N GLU A 67 -11.32 15.05 3.80
CA GLU A 67 -10.06 14.34 4.02
C GLU A 67 -9.59 13.66 2.73
N VAL A 68 -8.34 13.91 2.35
CA VAL A 68 -7.70 13.30 1.18
C VAL A 68 -6.44 12.56 1.65
N PRO A 69 -6.56 11.27 2.03
CA PRO A 69 -5.46 10.50 2.61
C PRO A 69 -4.22 10.38 1.71
N SER A 70 -4.42 10.40 0.39
CA SER A 70 -3.32 10.31 -0.57
C SER A 70 -2.51 11.59 -0.71
N GLY A 71 -3.07 12.73 -0.30
CA GLY A 71 -2.52 14.05 -0.59
C GLY A 71 -2.52 14.43 -2.08
N MET A 72 -3.15 13.65 -2.97
CA MET A 72 -3.22 13.94 -4.41
C MET A 72 -4.66 14.18 -4.85
N VAL A 73 -4.96 15.45 -5.15
CA VAL A 73 -6.24 15.91 -5.69
C VAL A 73 -6.16 15.94 -7.21
N LEU A 74 -7.18 15.41 -7.86
CA LEU A 74 -7.32 15.43 -9.31
C LEU A 74 -8.18 16.61 -9.75
N GLN A 75 -9.32 16.78 -9.10
CA GLN A 75 -10.28 17.82 -9.44
C GLN A 75 -11.10 18.21 -8.20
N VAL A 76 -11.43 19.48 -8.08
CA VAL A 76 -12.39 19.98 -7.09
C VAL A 76 -13.47 20.73 -7.84
N ASN A 77 -14.72 20.36 -7.62
CA ASN A 77 -15.87 20.95 -8.28
C ASN A 77 -16.83 21.50 -7.23
N ARG A 78 -17.37 22.69 -7.45
CA ARG A 78 -18.33 23.34 -6.55
C ARG A 78 -19.60 23.71 -7.30
N GLU A 79 -20.75 23.45 -6.70
CA GLU A 79 -22.05 23.86 -7.26
C GLU A 79 -22.18 25.39 -7.27
N ASN A 80 -22.73 25.94 -8.35
CA ASN A 80 -22.75 27.39 -8.63
C ASN A 80 -23.96 28.13 -8.02
N GLY A 81 -24.82 27.44 -7.28
CA GLY A 81 -26.13 27.93 -6.81
C GLY A 81 -27.31 27.18 -7.41
N THR A 82 -27.08 26.43 -8.49
CA THR A 82 -28.04 25.51 -9.11
C THR A 82 -27.60 24.07 -8.83
N ASP A 83 -28.53 23.21 -8.43
CA ASP A 83 -28.24 21.79 -8.21
C ASP A 83 -27.75 21.12 -9.50
N GLY A 84 -26.64 20.39 -9.42
CA GLY A 84 -26.01 19.73 -10.56
C GLY A 84 -25.15 20.62 -11.48
N GLU A 85 -25.23 21.94 -11.38
CA GLU A 85 -24.34 22.84 -12.13
C GLU A 85 -23.06 23.10 -11.34
N VAL A 86 -21.97 22.47 -11.77
CA VAL A 86 -20.68 22.54 -11.08
C VAL A 86 -19.68 23.38 -11.86
N ASN A 87 -18.93 24.19 -11.12
CA ASN A 87 -17.75 24.90 -11.60
C ASN A 87 -16.50 24.26 -11.02
N GLU A 88 -15.48 24.13 -11.86
CA GLU A 88 -14.16 23.69 -11.42
C GLU A 88 -13.52 24.74 -10.50
N ALA A 89 -12.96 24.29 -9.39
CA ALA A 89 -12.30 25.14 -8.41
C ALA A 89 -10.78 25.12 -8.61
N THR A 90 -10.16 26.30 -8.55
CA THR A 90 -8.70 26.43 -8.69
C THR A 90 -8.00 26.41 -7.34
N GLU A 91 -6.83 25.79 -7.25
CA GLU A 91 -6.04 25.78 -6.02
C GLU A 91 -5.50 27.19 -5.68
N ILE A 92 -5.48 27.52 -4.39
CA ILE A 92 -4.78 28.69 -3.83
C ILE A 92 -3.94 28.28 -2.63
N SER A 93 -2.91 29.08 -2.33
CA SER A 93 -2.16 28.91 -1.09
C SER A 93 -3.02 29.27 0.13
N TYR A 94 -2.73 28.64 1.26
CA TYR A 94 -3.38 28.97 2.53
C TYR A 94 -3.26 30.47 2.88
N SER A 95 -2.13 31.10 2.56
CA SER A 95 -1.90 32.53 2.80
C SER A 95 -2.82 33.46 2.00
N GLN A 96 -3.41 32.99 0.88
CA GLN A 96 -4.36 33.75 0.08
C GLN A 96 -5.79 33.65 0.59
N LYS A 97 -6.09 32.73 1.53
CA LYS A 97 -7.43 32.50 2.09
C LYS A 97 -8.14 33.79 2.51
N SER A 98 -7.48 34.63 3.29
CA SER A 98 -8.09 35.87 3.79
C SER A 98 -8.42 36.86 2.67
N ARG A 99 -7.57 36.94 1.65
CA ARG A 99 -7.79 37.85 0.50
C ARG A 99 -8.91 37.32 -0.40
N SER A 100 -9.00 36.00 -0.56
CA SER A 100 -10.07 35.38 -1.33
C SER A 100 -11.46 35.54 -0.71
N LEU A 101 -11.55 35.70 0.61
CA LEU A 101 -12.81 35.95 1.30
C LEU A 101 -13.24 37.43 1.31
N ASP A 102 -12.33 38.36 1.03
CA ASP A 102 -12.62 39.80 1.04
C ASP A 102 -13.28 40.25 -0.28
N PRO A 103 -14.54 40.73 -0.26
CA PRO A 103 -15.26 41.21 -1.45
C PRO A 103 -14.58 42.37 -2.19
N GLN A 104 -13.71 43.12 -1.51
CA GLN A 104 -12.95 44.22 -2.12
C GLN A 104 -11.62 43.76 -2.75
N SER A 105 -11.25 42.48 -2.58
CA SER A 105 -10.02 41.95 -3.13
C SER A 105 -10.15 41.57 -4.60
N ILE A 106 -9.09 41.81 -5.38
CA ILE A 106 -8.96 41.26 -6.74
C ILE A 106 -8.95 39.72 -6.77
N HIS A 107 -8.67 39.09 -5.62
CA HIS A 107 -8.65 37.63 -5.48
C HIS A 107 -9.96 37.05 -4.96
N TYR A 108 -11.00 37.89 -4.80
CA TYR A 108 -12.30 37.49 -4.28
C TYR A 108 -12.85 36.28 -5.04
N VAL A 109 -13.36 35.32 -4.29
CA VAL A 109 -13.91 34.07 -4.82
C VAL A 109 -15.42 34.06 -4.67
N GLY A 110 -16.09 33.73 -5.76
CA GLY A 110 -17.54 33.65 -5.83
C GLY A 110 -17.99 32.26 -6.24
N LYS A 111 -19.30 32.04 -6.32
CA LYS A 111 -19.85 30.75 -6.74
C LYS A 111 -19.43 30.34 -8.16
N ASN A 112 -19.16 31.33 -9.02
CA ASN A 112 -18.78 31.16 -10.42
C ASN A 112 -17.26 31.08 -10.66
N ASN A 113 -16.46 31.35 -9.62
CA ASN A 113 -15.00 31.26 -9.61
C ASN A 113 -14.65 30.68 -8.23
N PRO A 114 -14.88 29.37 -8.04
CA PRO A 114 -14.55 28.74 -6.79
C PRO A 114 -13.05 28.48 -6.70
N LYS A 115 -12.54 28.45 -5.48
CA LYS A 115 -11.13 28.10 -5.22
C LYS A 115 -11.05 27.12 -4.08
N TRP A 116 -9.95 26.40 -3.96
CA TRP A 116 -9.74 25.47 -2.86
C TRP A 116 -8.32 25.56 -2.33
N TYR A 117 -8.12 25.11 -1.09
CA TYR A 117 -6.80 25.09 -0.46
C TYR A 117 -6.69 23.89 0.48
N TRP A 118 -5.45 23.55 0.79
CA TRP A 118 -5.11 22.55 1.80
C TRP A 118 -5.22 23.13 3.21
N ASP A 119 -6.01 22.49 4.06
CA ASP A 119 -6.04 22.72 5.49
C ASP A 119 -5.38 21.53 6.21
N GLU A 120 -4.32 21.81 6.97
CA GLU A 120 -3.55 20.83 7.73
C GLU A 120 -3.71 21.02 9.26
N SER A 121 -4.66 21.87 9.69
CA SER A 121 -4.82 22.24 11.11
C SER A 121 -5.20 21.09 12.05
N SER A 122 -5.70 19.96 11.53
CA SER A 122 -6.22 18.84 12.32
C SER A 122 -5.42 17.54 12.21
N ASN A 123 -4.10 17.60 11.97
CA ASN A 123 -3.23 16.42 11.69
C ASN A 123 -3.69 15.55 10.51
N LYS A 124 -4.58 16.09 9.69
CA LYS A 124 -5.15 15.42 8.51
C LYS A 124 -5.11 16.42 7.37
N ARG A 125 -4.77 15.95 6.18
CA ARG A 125 -4.83 16.77 4.97
C ARG A 125 -6.26 16.85 4.49
N LYS A 126 -6.82 18.05 4.55
CA LYS A 126 -8.18 18.32 4.12
C LYS A 126 -8.22 19.33 3.00
N VAL A 127 -9.10 19.10 2.05
CA VAL A 127 -9.42 20.04 0.98
C VAL A 127 -10.61 20.87 1.43
N VAL A 128 -10.44 22.19 1.46
CA VAL A 128 -11.50 23.14 1.78
C VAL A 128 -11.80 23.99 0.55
N CYS A 129 -13.06 24.04 0.15
CA CYS A 129 -13.52 24.83 -1.00
C CYS A 129 -14.10 26.19 -0.56
N LEU A 130 -13.85 27.21 -1.36
CA LEU A 130 -14.30 28.58 -1.20
C LEU A 130 -15.14 29.02 -2.43
N PRO A 131 -16.16 29.89 -2.26
CA PRO A 131 -16.67 30.36 -0.97
C PRO A 131 -17.27 29.21 -0.16
N VAL A 132 -17.20 29.32 1.18
CA VAL A 132 -17.63 28.27 2.11
C VAL A 132 -18.99 27.77 1.69
N THR A 133 -19.07 26.45 1.47
CA THR A 133 -20.27 25.77 1.03
C THR A 133 -21.31 25.72 2.16
N SER A 134 -22.50 25.20 1.89
CA SER A 134 -23.44 24.84 2.94
C SER A 134 -24.12 23.54 2.55
N ASN A 135 -24.78 22.89 3.51
CA ASN A 135 -25.53 21.65 3.24
C ASN A 135 -26.76 21.89 2.36
N ALA A 136 -27.02 23.13 1.91
CA ALA A 136 -28.11 23.46 1.00
C ALA A 136 -27.83 22.95 -0.42
N ASP A 137 -28.88 22.50 -1.11
CA ASP A 137 -28.79 22.12 -2.52
C ASP A 137 -28.28 23.28 -3.38
N GLY A 138 -27.44 22.96 -4.37
CA GLY A 138 -26.77 23.96 -5.21
C GLY A 138 -25.59 24.66 -4.51
N GLN A 139 -25.19 24.23 -3.31
CA GLN A 139 -24.05 24.81 -2.59
C GLN A 139 -23.03 23.78 -2.11
N ARG A 140 -23.04 22.55 -2.65
CA ARG A 140 -22.10 21.50 -2.27
C ARG A 140 -20.81 21.57 -3.08
N TYR A 141 -19.79 20.82 -2.65
CA TYR A 141 -18.60 20.57 -3.46
C TYR A 141 -18.21 19.11 -3.44
N ASN A 142 -17.57 18.68 -4.52
CA ASN A 142 -17.09 17.34 -4.76
C ASN A 142 -15.58 17.40 -4.97
N VAL A 143 -14.86 16.52 -4.29
CA VAL A 143 -13.41 16.35 -4.46
C VAL A 143 -13.17 15.01 -5.14
N GLN A 144 -12.53 15.05 -6.29
CA GLN A 144 -11.94 13.89 -6.93
C GLN A 144 -10.47 13.80 -6.51
N TYR A 145 -10.08 12.69 -5.92
CA TYR A 145 -8.71 12.45 -5.47
C TYR A 145 -8.28 11.02 -5.75
N VAL A 146 -6.97 10.80 -5.83
CA VAL A 146 -6.42 9.45 -5.94
C VAL A 146 -6.65 8.73 -4.62
N HIS A 147 -7.32 7.59 -4.63
CA HIS A 147 -7.60 6.86 -3.41
C HIS A 147 -6.61 5.70 -3.24
N TYR A 148 -5.77 5.78 -2.20
CA TYR A 148 -5.12 4.59 -1.66
C TYR A 148 -6.18 3.83 -0.88
N THR A 149 -6.79 2.86 -1.54
CA THR A 149 -7.92 2.13 -0.98
C THR A 149 -7.48 1.25 0.18
N THR A 150 -8.12 1.47 1.33
CA THR A 150 -8.20 0.51 2.43
C THR A 150 -9.64 0.07 2.63
N THR A 151 -10.47 0.13 1.59
CA THR A 151 -11.91 -0.15 1.68
C THR A 151 -12.36 -1.08 0.56
N LEU A 152 -13.31 -1.97 0.86
CA LEU A 152 -13.97 -2.81 -0.14
C LEU A 152 -15.02 -2.03 -0.93
N GLU A 153 -15.58 -2.63 -1.99
CA GLU A 153 -16.63 -2.01 -2.82
C GLU A 153 -17.89 -1.64 -2.02
N ASP A 154 -18.14 -2.34 -0.91
CA ASP A 154 -19.26 -2.07 0.01
C ASP A 154 -18.98 -0.93 1.01
N GLY A 155 -17.78 -0.33 0.97
CA GLY A 155 -17.36 0.75 1.86
C GLY A 155 -16.83 0.29 3.22
N SER A 156 -16.79 -1.02 3.49
CA SER A 156 -16.16 -1.57 4.69
C SER A 156 -14.64 -1.40 4.64
N ALA A 157 -13.99 -1.31 5.81
CA ALA A 157 -12.53 -1.27 5.88
C ALA A 157 -11.95 -2.65 5.54
N LEU A 158 -10.84 -2.67 4.79
CA LEU A 158 -10.01 -3.83 4.51
C LEU A 158 -9.34 -4.26 5.82
N SER A 159 -10.08 -4.98 6.65
CA SER A 159 -9.78 -5.21 8.06
C SER A 159 -9.66 -6.69 8.41
N ARG A 160 -10.19 -7.61 7.60
CA ARG A 160 -10.11 -9.06 7.83
C ARG A 160 -9.58 -9.84 6.63
N SER A 161 -8.96 -10.99 6.93
CA SER A 161 -8.47 -11.92 5.91
C SER A 161 -9.58 -12.48 5.02
N SER A 162 -10.81 -12.58 5.53
CA SER A 162 -12.00 -13.01 4.78
C SER A 162 -12.52 -11.96 3.80
N ASP A 163 -12.16 -10.69 3.99
CA ASP A 163 -12.66 -9.58 3.18
C ASP A 163 -11.85 -9.46 1.87
N ILE A 164 -10.61 -9.92 1.91
CA ILE A 164 -9.63 -9.94 0.80
C ILE A 164 -9.94 -11.04 -0.23
N ASP A 165 -10.79 -12.00 0.15
CA ASP A 165 -11.30 -13.03 -0.74
C ASP A 165 -12.44 -12.49 -1.64
N SER A 166 -12.96 -11.30 -1.35
CA SER A 166 -13.79 -10.59 -2.32
C SER A 166 -12.90 -10.11 -3.47
N THR A 167 -13.24 -10.53 -4.68
CA THR A 167 -12.46 -10.38 -5.92
C THR A 167 -12.21 -8.94 -6.37
N LYS A 168 -12.52 -7.92 -5.54
CA LYS A 168 -12.60 -6.52 -5.95
C LYS A 168 -12.17 -5.58 -4.82
N ILE A 169 -10.92 -5.15 -4.88
CA ILE A 169 -10.45 -3.98 -4.13
C ILE A 169 -11.10 -2.74 -4.78
N ALA A 170 -11.84 -1.94 -4.00
CA ALA A 170 -12.56 -0.80 -4.55
C ALA A 170 -11.61 0.20 -5.20
N TYR A 171 -11.99 0.72 -6.39
CA TYR A 171 -11.23 1.72 -7.14
C TYR A 171 -9.82 1.27 -7.55
N PHE A 172 -9.53 -0.04 -7.50
CA PHE A 172 -8.29 -0.61 -8.00
C PHE A 172 -8.51 -1.29 -9.36
N PRO A 173 -7.81 -0.89 -10.43
CA PRO A 173 -8.00 -1.47 -11.75
C PRO A 173 -7.68 -2.97 -11.77
N ILE A 174 -8.60 -3.76 -12.31
CA ILE A 174 -8.50 -5.23 -12.37
C ILE A 174 -7.24 -5.72 -13.08
N HIS A 175 -6.77 -5.00 -14.09
CA HIS A 175 -5.57 -5.34 -14.85
C HIS A 175 -4.28 -5.17 -14.04
N LEU A 176 -4.33 -4.44 -12.92
CA LEU A 176 -3.19 -4.26 -12.00
C LEU A 176 -3.18 -5.29 -10.85
N GLN A 177 -4.24 -6.09 -10.70
CA GLN A 177 -4.34 -7.10 -9.66
C GLN A 177 -3.24 -8.17 -9.70
N PRO A 178 -2.75 -8.65 -10.87
CA PRO A 178 -1.62 -9.57 -10.92
C PRO A 178 -0.35 -9.01 -10.28
N TYR A 179 -0.09 -7.71 -10.43
CA TYR A 179 1.07 -7.05 -9.82
C TYR A 179 0.98 -7.05 -8.30
N LEU A 180 -0.22 -6.85 -7.77
CA LEU A 180 -0.48 -6.89 -6.34
C LEU A 180 -0.24 -8.29 -5.78
N ILE A 181 -0.71 -9.33 -6.48
CA ILE A 181 -0.48 -10.73 -6.08
C ILE A 181 1.02 -11.03 -6.02
N ILE A 182 1.78 -10.64 -7.06
CA ILE A 182 3.24 -10.86 -7.10
C ILE A 182 3.93 -10.09 -5.98
N TYR A 183 3.57 -8.82 -5.74
CA TYR A 183 4.11 -8.02 -4.64
C TYR A 183 3.90 -8.71 -3.29
N CYS A 184 2.67 -9.15 -3.01
CA CYS A 184 2.32 -9.82 -1.76
C CYS A 184 3.09 -11.14 -1.60
N ALA A 185 3.16 -11.96 -2.65
CA ALA A 185 3.93 -13.19 -2.64
C ALA A 185 5.42 -12.94 -2.34
N ILE A 186 6.03 -11.92 -2.95
CA ILE A 186 7.42 -11.52 -2.67
C ILE A 186 7.59 -11.14 -1.19
N ARG A 187 6.71 -10.30 -0.63
CA ARG A 187 6.79 -9.88 0.78
C ARG A 187 6.61 -11.05 1.74
N CYS A 188 5.69 -11.96 1.43
CA CYS A 188 5.48 -13.18 2.18
C CYS A 188 6.74 -14.07 2.21
N LEU A 189 7.36 -14.29 1.04
CA LEU A 189 8.59 -15.08 0.95
C LEU A 189 9.77 -14.41 1.66
N TYR A 190 9.89 -13.07 1.60
CA TYR A 190 10.93 -12.35 2.34
C TYR A 190 10.80 -12.55 3.85
N LEU A 191 9.58 -12.42 4.41
CA LEU A 191 9.38 -12.60 5.84
C LEU A 191 9.66 -14.06 6.26
N PHE A 192 9.24 -15.03 5.45
CA PHE A 192 9.54 -16.44 5.66
C PHE A 192 11.05 -16.68 5.74
N VAL A 193 11.79 -16.29 4.69
CA VAL A 193 13.25 -16.47 4.63
C VAL A 193 13.96 -15.75 5.78
N ALA A 194 13.57 -14.52 6.10
CA ALA A 194 14.15 -13.76 7.20
C ALA A 194 13.94 -14.45 8.56
N THR A 195 12.78 -15.07 8.76
CA THR A 195 12.45 -15.77 10.01
C THR A 195 13.25 -17.07 10.14
N GLU A 196 13.35 -17.86 9.06
CA GLU A 196 14.14 -19.09 9.07
C GLU A 196 15.64 -18.80 9.19
N MET A 197 16.16 -17.76 8.55
CA MET A 197 17.54 -17.32 8.72
C MET A 197 17.84 -16.91 10.17
N LYS A 198 16.90 -16.24 10.86
CA LYS A 198 17.06 -15.86 12.26
C LYS A 198 17.08 -17.06 13.21
N LYS A 199 16.25 -18.08 12.95
CA LYS A 199 16.31 -19.35 13.70
C LYS A 199 17.67 -20.02 13.50
N ASN A 200 18.15 -20.04 12.26
CA ASN A 200 19.44 -20.64 11.94
C ASN A 200 20.61 -19.87 12.54
N SER A 201 20.56 -18.54 12.60
CA SER A 201 21.61 -17.76 13.28
C SER A 201 21.58 -17.94 14.80
N ALA A 202 20.39 -18.03 15.40
CA ALA A 202 20.24 -18.24 16.85
C ALA A 202 20.79 -19.60 17.31
N LEU A 203 20.84 -20.61 16.44
CA LEU A 203 21.52 -21.89 16.71
C LEU A 203 23.05 -21.73 16.88
N PHE A 204 23.63 -20.65 16.37
CA PHE A 204 25.07 -20.38 16.43
C PHE A 204 25.45 -19.23 17.36
N ASP A 205 24.48 -18.51 17.92
CA ASP A 205 24.77 -17.45 18.90
C ASP A 205 25.22 -18.09 20.22
N ILE A 206 26.38 -17.65 20.70
CA ILE A 206 26.93 -18.05 21.99
C ILE A 206 26.30 -17.09 23.00
N ASP A 207 25.46 -17.59 23.89
CA ASP A 207 24.88 -16.80 24.98
C ASP A 207 25.99 -16.49 26.00
N LEU A 208 26.82 -15.46 25.75
CA LEU A 208 27.96 -15.13 26.60
C LEU A 208 27.59 -14.37 27.88
N ASP A 209 26.31 -14.12 28.12
CA ASP A 209 25.83 -13.33 29.25
C ASP A 209 25.05 -14.20 30.25
N ASP A 210 25.77 -15.03 31.02
CA ASP A 210 25.28 -15.41 32.35
C ASP A 210 26.40 -15.16 33.37
N ASP A 211 26.24 -14.07 34.12
CA ASP A 211 27.14 -13.54 35.16
C ASP A 211 27.03 -14.38 36.46
N ASP A 212 26.67 -15.67 36.34
CA ASP A 212 26.62 -16.63 37.43
C ASP A 212 27.68 -17.72 37.23
N ASN A 213 28.54 -17.80 38.23
CA ASN A 213 29.90 -18.34 38.21
C ASN A 213 30.05 -19.87 38.01
N ASN A 214 29.16 -20.59 37.32
CA ASN A 214 29.38 -22.00 36.97
C ASN A 214 28.37 -22.65 35.99
N ASP A 215 28.04 -22.04 34.85
CA ASP A 215 27.52 -22.81 33.70
C ASP A 215 28.11 -22.21 32.41
N THR A 216 29.06 -22.93 31.80
CA THR A 216 29.60 -22.53 30.51
C THR A 216 28.47 -22.52 29.48
N ALA A 217 28.20 -21.37 28.87
CA ALA A 217 27.31 -21.29 27.72
C ALA A 217 27.90 -22.11 26.57
N GLU A 218 27.48 -23.37 26.48
CA GLU A 218 27.94 -24.30 25.47
C GLU A 218 27.12 -24.09 24.20
N SER A 219 27.71 -23.37 23.24
CA SER A 219 27.15 -23.26 21.89
C SER A 219 26.93 -24.65 21.27
N ILE A 220 26.07 -24.77 20.26
CA ILE A 220 25.85 -26.06 19.58
C ILE A 220 27.15 -26.65 19.04
N LEU A 221 28.14 -25.82 18.68
CA LEU A 221 29.48 -26.26 18.31
C LEU A 221 30.23 -26.93 19.46
N HIS A 222 29.99 -26.50 20.70
CA HIS A 222 30.56 -27.13 21.89
C HIS A 222 29.95 -28.53 22.12
N TRP A 223 28.61 -28.65 22.05
CA TRP A 223 27.93 -29.95 22.14
C TRP A 223 28.32 -30.89 21.00
N LEU A 224 28.37 -30.40 19.77
CA LEU A 224 28.79 -31.18 18.60
C LEU A 224 30.22 -31.71 18.72
N ASN A 225 31.12 -30.99 19.39
CA ASN A 225 32.49 -31.47 19.62
C ASN A 225 32.57 -32.63 20.63
N GLN A 226 31.53 -32.82 21.45
CA GLN A 226 31.42 -33.93 22.39
C GLN A 226 30.60 -35.12 21.85
N GLU A 227 29.93 -34.94 20.71
CA GLU A 227 29.09 -35.94 20.05
C GLU A 227 29.88 -36.85 19.08
N ASP A 228 29.31 -38.01 18.74
CA ASP A 228 29.89 -38.92 17.76
C ASP A 228 29.99 -38.24 16.37
N PRO A 229 31.10 -38.40 15.63
CA PRO A 229 31.25 -37.96 14.25
C PRO A 229 30.03 -38.21 13.34
N GLU A 230 29.30 -39.33 13.52
CA GLU A 230 28.08 -39.61 12.74
C GLU A 230 26.94 -38.61 13.03
N MET A 231 26.73 -38.23 14.30
CA MET A 231 25.74 -37.25 14.73
C MET A 231 26.11 -35.84 14.29
N VAL A 232 27.41 -35.51 14.31
CA VAL A 232 27.92 -34.25 13.79
C VAL A 232 27.68 -34.16 12.29
N GLN A 233 28.00 -35.21 11.53
CA GLN A 233 27.77 -35.24 10.10
C GLN A 233 26.28 -35.20 9.74
N ALA A 234 25.42 -35.87 10.53
CA ALA A 234 23.97 -35.80 10.36
C ALA A 234 23.43 -34.38 10.57
N THR A 235 23.92 -33.68 11.60
CA THR A 235 23.56 -32.28 11.88
C THR A 235 24.00 -31.34 10.76
N ILE A 236 25.25 -31.48 10.28
CA ILE A 236 25.77 -30.70 9.15
C ILE A 236 24.95 -30.97 7.87
N ASN A 237 24.59 -32.22 7.60
CA ASN A 237 23.78 -32.58 6.44
C ASN A 237 22.36 -32.01 6.53
N ALA A 238 21.75 -32.02 7.72
CA ALA A 238 20.44 -31.43 7.96
C ALA A 238 20.46 -29.90 7.72
N GLN A 239 21.45 -29.21 8.28
CA GLN A 239 21.63 -27.77 8.04
C GLN A 239 21.97 -27.45 6.58
N GLY A 240 22.76 -28.30 5.91
CA GLY A 240 23.04 -28.19 4.49
C GLY A 240 21.77 -28.29 3.64
N ALA A 241 20.87 -29.20 3.98
CA ALA A 241 19.57 -29.35 3.33
C ALA A 241 18.66 -28.13 3.55
N GLU A 242 18.61 -27.60 4.77
CA GLU A 242 17.88 -26.36 5.09
C GLU A 242 18.44 -25.15 4.33
N GLY A 243 19.77 -25.03 4.24
CA GLY A 243 20.43 -23.99 3.46
C GLY A 243 20.07 -24.05 1.97
N GLN A 244 20.08 -25.25 1.38
CA GLN A 244 19.64 -25.46 0.00
C GLN A 244 18.16 -25.10 -0.20
N PHE A 245 17.32 -25.44 0.77
CA PHE A 245 15.90 -25.09 0.77
C PHE A 245 15.71 -23.57 0.78
N LEU A 246 16.38 -22.82 1.66
CA LEU A 246 16.31 -21.35 1.69
C LEU A 246 16.82 -20.71 0.39
N MET A 247 17.89 -21.26 -0.20
CA MET A 247 18.41 -20.79 -1.49
C MET A 247 17.37 -20.94 -2.61
N SER A 248 16.56 -22.00 -2.60
CA SER A 248 15.48 -22.17 -3.58
C SER A 248 14.42 -21.06 -3.48
N TYR A 249 14.07 -20.61 -2.27
CA TYR A 249 13.16 -19.48 -2.07
C TYR A 249 13.78 -18.15 -2.49
N LEU A 250 15.07 -17.95 -2.25
CA LEU A 250 15.77 -16.74 -2.72
C LEU A 250 15.78 -16.66 -4.25
N GLN A 251 16.01 -17.79 -4.94
CA GLN A 251 15.90 -17.86 -6.40
C GLN A 251 14.47 -17.56 -6.88
N LYS A 252 13.47 -18.07 -6.17
CA LYS A 252 12.06 -17.78 -6.45
C LYS A 252 11.71 -16.30 -6.28
N ILE A 253 12.20 -15.67 -5.20
CA ILE A 253 12.07 -14.23 -4.97
C ILE A 253 12.71 -13.43 -6.11
N ALA A 254 13.94 -13.79 -6.51
CA ALA A 254 14.63 -13.11 -7.60
C ALA A 254 13.85 -13.23 -8.93
N THR A 255 13.30 -14.41 -9.20
CA THR A 255 12.47 -14.67 -10.39
C THR A 255 11.20 -13.82 -10.38
N LEU A 256 10.46 -13.81 -9.26
CA LEU A 256 9.23 -13.03 -9.11
C LEU A 256 9.50 -11.53 -9.20
N LYS A 257 10.61 -11.06 -8.62
CA LYS A 257 11.02 -9.65 -8.73
C LYS A 257 11.32 -9.28 -10.17
N SER A 258 12.06 -10.12 -10.89
CA SER A 258 12.33 -9.90 -12.32
C SER A 258 11.04 -9.88 -13.15
N GLN A 259 10.06 -10.74 -12.84
CA GLN A 259 8.76 -10.73 -13.51
C GLN A 259 7.99 -9.45 -13.21
N TYR A 260 7.96 -9.02 -11.95
CA TYR A 260 7.33 -7.78 -11.52
C TYR A 260 7.92 -6.58 -12.26
N ASP A 261 9.24 -6.45 -12.29
CA ASP A 261 9.93 -5.35 -12.95
C ASP A 261 9.72 -5.36 -14.49
N ALA A 262 9.77 -6.54 -15.11
CA ALA A 262 9.55 -6.70 -16.55
C ALA A 262 8.13 -6.28 -16.97
N LEU A 263 7.11 -6.63 -16.18
CA LEU A 263 5.74 -6.25 -16.46
C LEU A 263 5.54 -4.73 -16.42
N PHE A 264 6.18 -4.03 -15.46
CA PHE A 264 6.15 -2.57 -15.41
C PHE A 264 6.86 -1.93 -16.62
N GLN A 265 7.99 -2.49 -17.06
CA GLN A 265 8.69 -1.99 -18.25
C GLN A 265 7.87 -2.18 -19.53
N ILE A 266 7.21 -3.32 -19.70
CA ILE A 266 6.33 -3.57 -20.86
C ILE A 266 5.16 -2.58 -20.87
N GLY A 267 4.56 -2.31 -19.70
CA GLY A 267 3.52 -1.28 -19.57
C GLY A 267 4.02 0.09 -20.01
N ALA A 268 5.21 0.50 -19.57
CA ALA A 268 5.81 1.77 -19.97
C ALA A 268 6.10 1.86 -21.48
N GLN A 269 6.60 0.77 -22.08
CA GLN A 269 6.90 0.70 -23.52
C GLN A 269 5.64 0.71 -24.39
N ALA A 270 4.59 -0.01 -23.99
CA ALA A 270 3.31 0.00 -24.68
C ALA A 270 2.72 1.42 -24.74
N ASN A 271 2.82 2.17 -23.65
CA ASN A 271 2.30 3.53 -23.57
C ASN A 271 3.14 4.52 -24.38
N GLN A 272 4.46 4.28 -24.51
CA GLN A 272 5.29 5.09 -25.42
C GLN A 272 4.90 4.86 -26.88
N ALA A 273 4.67 3.60 -27.27
CA ALA A 273 4.25 3.27 -28.64
C ALA A 273 2.87 3.86 -29.01
N GLU A 274 1.97 4.04 -28.04
CA GLU A 274 0.69 4.70 -28.26
C GLU A 274 0.84 6.22 -28.46
N LYS A 275 1.79 6.87 -27.79
CA LYS A 275 2.08 8.31 -27.99
C LYS A 275 2.69 8.63 -29.36
N GLU A 276 3.32 7.65 -29.99
CA GLU A 276 3.96 7.80 -31.30
C GLU A 276 2.99 7.57 -32.47
N ARG A 277 1.74 7.20 -32.20
CA ARG A 277 0.65 7.04 -33.18
C ARG A 277 -0.28 8.24 -33.21
#